data_AF-A0A3M9Y7A6-F1
#
_entry.id   AF-A0A3M9Y7A6-F1
#
_cell.length_a   1.000
_cell.length_b   1.000
_cell.length_c   1.000
_cell.angle_alpha   90.00
_cell.angle_beta   90.00
_cell.angle_gamma   90.00
#
_symmetry.space_group_name_H-M   'P 1'
#
loop_
_entity.id
_entity.type
_entity.pdbx_description
1 polymer ?
#
loop_
_entity_poly.entity_id
_entity_poly.type
_entity_poly.pdbx_seq_one_letter_code
_entity_poly.pdbx_strand_id
1 'polypeptide(L)'
;MSSSHTSLSAAADDRKARLAKFKNLKRKQPIDEVAAPESERSSAPPEEPEVAKLHLSGRNYDPETRGPKLGFEAPPIQDLDKPTLEEQAADVEAEVKRKAAEDATDDKGIDLFKLQPKKPNWDLKRDLDKKLEILNVRTDNAIAKLVRERIANAQKAEIKSQEAGVEGAEGDATGIDGIALVEGVRVREREEEEEERREREADETDV
;
A
#
# COMPACT_ATOMS: atom_id res chain seq x y z
N MET A 1 -50.14 -5.03 63.20
CA MET A 1 -49.13 -4.36 62.36
C MET A 1 -47.73 -4.25 63.00
N SER A 2 -47.57 -4.32 64.34
CA SER A 2 -46.25 -4.15 64.99
C SER A 2 -45.30 -5.37 64.91
N SER A 3 -45.84 -6.59 64.85
CA SER A 3 -45.06 -7.85 64.87
C SER A 3 -44.23 -8.11 63.60
N SER A 4 -44.60 -7.54 62.46
CA SER A 4 -43.84 -7.71 61.21
C SER A 4 -42.59 -6.82 61.17
N HIS A 5 -42.61 -5.68 61.85
CA HIS A 5 -41.43 -4.80 61.92
C HIS A 5 -40.35 -5.38 62.84
N THR A 6 -40.74 -6.08 63.90
CA THR A 6 -39.80 -6.73 64.83
C THR A 6 -39.13 -7.96 64.22
N SER A 7 -39.83 -8.72 63.36
CA SER A 7 -39.22 -9.85 62.64
C SER A 7 -38.22 -9.39 61.58
N LEU A 8 -38.52 -8.29 60.87
CA LEU A 8 -37.61 -7.68 59.90
C LEU A 8 -36.36 -7.09 60.56
N SER A 9 -36.50 -6.42 61.71
CA SER A 9 -35.34 -5.89 62.45
C SER A 9 -34.46 -7.02 62.98
N ALA A 10 -35.05 -8.10 63.52
CA ALA A 10 -34.30 -9.26 63.99
C ALA A 10 -33.50 -9.94 62.85
N ALA A 11 -34.09 -10.07 61.66
CA ALA A 11 -33.41 -10.62 60.48
C ALA A 11 -32.22 -9.74 60.02
N ALA A 12 -32.35 -8.42 60.13
CA ALA A 12 -31.28 -7.48 59.79
C ALA A 12 -30.09 -7.60 60.76
N ASP A 13 -30.36 -7.70 62.06
CA ASP A 13 -29.34 -7.88 63.09
C ASP A 13 -28.61 -9.22 62.94
N ASP A 14 -29.33 -10.30 62.62
CA ASP A 14 -28.74 -11.60 62.32
C ASP A 14 -27.79 -11.58 61.11
N ARG A 15 -28.16 -10.86 60.05
CA ARG A 15 -27.30 -10.69 58.86
C ARG A 15 -26.04 -9.90 59.22
N LYS A 16 -26.20 -8.83 60.01
CA LYS A 16 -25.08 -8.00 60.48
C LYS A 16 -24.11 -8.82 61.35
N ALA A 17 -24.62 -9.65 62.25
CA ALA A 17 -23.82 -10.56 63.07
C ALA A 17 -23.08 -11.61 62.22
N ARG A 18 -23.74 -12.21 61.22
CA ARG A 18 -23.09 -13.14 60.27
C ARG A 18 -21.94 -12.47 59.50
N LEU A 19 -22.16 -11.26 58.98
CA LEU A 19 -21.12 -10.52 58.25
C LEU A 19 -19.94 -10.14 59.15
N ALA A 20 -20.19 -9.78 60.42
CA ALA A 20 -19.11 -9.51 61.38
C ALA A 20 -18.26 -10.76 61.65
N LYS A 21 -18.87 -11.94 61.78
CA LYS A 21 -18.16 -13.23 61.90
C LYS A 21 -17.26 -13.49 60.68
N PHE A 22 -17.76 -13.28 59.46
CA PHE A 22 -16.95 -13.44 58.25
C PHE A 22 -15.79 -12.45 58.15
N LYS A 23 -15.99 -11.20 58.59
CA LYS A 23 -14.90 -10.19 58.62
C LYS A 23 -13.78 -10.60 59.59
N ASN A 24 -14.13 -11.13 60.75
CA ASN A 24 -13.14 -11.61 61.72
C ASN A 24 -12.40 -12.86 61.22
N LEU A 25 -13.07 -13.75 60.47
CA LEU A 25 -12.43 -14.93 59.88
C LEU A 25 -11.42 -14.57 58.79
N LYS A 26 -11.73 -13.59 57.92
CA LYS A 26 -10.78 -13.10 56.91
C LYS A 26 -9.57 -12.39 57.52
N ARG A 27 -9.71 -11.75 58.68
CA ARG A 27 -8.61 -11.05 59.36
C ARG A 27 -7.74 -11.97 60.22
N LYS A 28 -8.22 -13.17 60.56
CA LYS A 28 -7.52 -14.17 61.39
C LYS A 28 -6.90 -15.32 60.58
N GLN A 29 -6.69 -15.16 59.27
CA GLN A 29 -5.73 -16.01 58.56
C GLN A 29 -4.33 -15.40 58.80
N PRO A 30 -3.51 -15.92 59.74
CA PRO A 30 -2.11 -15.53 59.82
C PRO A 30 -1.40 -16.05 58.57
N ILE A 31 -0.62 -15.18 57.93
CA ILE A 31 0.14 -15.47 56.72
C ILE A 31 1.50 -16.12 57.02
N ASP A 32 1.72 -16.59 58.25
CA ASP A 32 3.01 -17.09 58.71
C ASP A 32 2.93 -18.52 59.26
N GLU A 33 3.29 -19.46 58.42
CA GLU A 33 3.81 -20.83 58.64
C GLU A 33 4.15 -21.30 57.20
N VAL A 34 5.38 -21.33 56.67
CA VAL A 34 6.67 -21.81 57.18
C VAL A 34 7.78 -21.17 56.31
N ALA A 35 8.74 -20.48 56.94
CA ALA A 35 10.02 -20.16 56.31
C ALA A 35 11.07 -21.16 56.80
N ALA A 36 11.64 -21.94 55.87
CA ALA A 36 12.90 -22.64 56.02
C ALA A 36 13.78 -22.33 54.80
N PRO A 37 15.10 -22.10 54.98
CA PRO A 37 15.97 -21.48 53.98
C PRO A 37 16.67 -22.50 53.06
N GLU A 38 17.31 -21.95 52.03
CA GLU A 38 18.22 -22.57 51.04
C GLU A 38 17.56 -23.17 49.79
N SER A 39 17.71 -22.47 48.66
CA SER A 39 18.54 -22.96 47.55
C SER A 39 18.40 -22.03 46.35
N GLU A 40 19.56 -21.60 45.84
CA GLU A 40 19.85 -20.97 44.55
C GLU A 40 18.66 -20.56 43.66
N ARG A 41 18.37 -19.26 43.61
CA ARG A 41 17.68 -18.66 42.46
C ARG A 41 18.64 -17.73 41.74
N SER A 42 19.26 -18.32 40.73
CA SER A 42 20.05 -17.67 39.69
C SER A 42 19.39 -16.40 39.16
N SER A 43 20.25 -15.48 38.75
CA SER A 43 20.01 -14.24 38.01
C SER A 43 18.64 -14.09 37.34
N ALA A 44 18.06 -12.89 37.52
CA ALA A 44 16.89 -12.40 36.80
C ALA A 44 16.89 -12.83 35.32
N PRO A 45 15.81 -13.46 34.82
CA PRO A 45 15.65 -13.70 33.40
C PRO A 45 15.51 -12.36 32.65
N PRO A 46 15.96 -12.27 31.38
CA PRO A 46 15.68 -11.11 30.54
C PRO A 46 14.16 -10.95 30.38
N GLU A 47 13.70 -9.71 30.29
CA GLU A 47 12.28 -9.35 30.14
C GLU A 47 11.71 -9.96 28.85
N GLU A 48 11.17 -11.17 28.95
CA GLU A 48 10.32 -11.74 27.92
C GLU A 48 9.05 -10.88 27.82
N PRO A 49 8.54 -10.57 26.61
CA PRO A 49 7.36 -9.76 26.48
C PRO A 49 6.21 -10.47 27.20
N GLU A 50 5.64 -9.81 28.21
CA GLU A 50 4.56 -10.36 29.01
C GLU A 50 3.43 -10.82 28.07
N VAL A 51 3.31 -12.13 27.87
CA VAL A 51 2.34 -12.76 26.96
C VAL A 51 0.90 -12.32 27.29
N ALA A 52 0.68 -11.91 28.54
CA ALA A 52 -0.54 -11.29 29.01
C ALA A 52 -0.88 -9.98 28.28
N LYS A 53 0.09 -9.12 27.97
CA LYS A 53 -0.10 -7.87 27.21
C LYS A 53 -0.48 -8.14 25.73
N LEU A 54 0.00 -9.26 25.18
CA LEU A 54 -0.32 -9.71 23.81
C LEU A 54 -1.75 -10.25 23.68
N HIS A 55 -2.26 -10.96 24.68
CA HIS A 55 -3.56 -11.65 24.59
C HIS A 55 -4.69 -10.99 25.37
N LEU A 56 -4.40 -10.18 26.39
CA LEU A 56 -5.42 -9.43 27.12
C LEU A 56 -5.44 -8.00 26.58
N SER A 57 -6.35 -7.72 25.65
CA SER A 57 -6.59 -6.34 25.20
C SER A 57 -7.07 -5.54 26.41
N GLY A 58 -6.18 -4.77 27.05
CA GLY A 58 -6.44 -3.89 28.20
C GLY A 58 -7.35 -2.71 27.86
N ARG A 59 -8.46 -2.95 27.16
CA ARG A 59 -9.33 -1.94 26.53
C ARG A 59 -9.82 -0.86 27.50
N ASN A 60 -9.89 -1.18 28.80
CA ASN A 60 -10.19 -0.23 29.88
C ASN A 60 -9.34 -0.45 31.13
N TYR A 61 -8.20 -1.16 31.03
CA TYR A 61 -7.34 -1.41 32.19
C TYR A 61 -5.92 -1.02 31.82
N ASP A 62 -5.36 -0.11 32.60
CA ASP A 62 -3.95 0.24 32.49
C ASP A 62 -3.14 -0.64 33.46
N PRO A 63 -2.23 -1.50 32.94
CA PRO A 63 -1.42 -2.38 33.77
C PRO A 63 -0.42 -1.62 34.66
N GLU A 64 -0.02 -0.41 34.27
CA GLU A 64 0.96 0.39 35.02
C GLU A 64 0.32 1.01 36.26
N THR A 65 -0.83 1.66 36.11
CA THR A 65 -1.61 2.23 37.23
C THR A 65 -2.49 1.20 37.95
N ARG A 66 -2.56 -0.03 37.43
CA ARG A 66 -3.46 -1.10 37.88
C ARG A 66 -4.92 -0.65 38.06
N GLY A 67 -5.37 0.25 37.19
CA GLY A 67 -6.66 0.94 37.32
C GLY A 67 -7.41 1.07 35.99
N PRO A 68 -8.63 1.67 36.02
CA PRO A 68 -9.37 1.97 34.81
C PRO A 68 -8.63 2.98 33.92
N LYS A 69 -8.60 2.75 32.60
CA LYS A 69 -8.00 3.67 31.63
C LYS A 69 -8.85 4.95 31.56
N LEU A 70 -8.35 6.06 32.09
CA LEU A 70 -9.05 7.34 32.05
C LEU A 70 -8.94 7.95 30.63
N GLY A 71 -10.08 8.34 30.05
CA GLY A 71 -10.13 8.89 28.69
C GLY A 71 -9.46 10.26 28.50
N PHE A 72 -8.99 10.89 29.60
CA PHE A 72 -8.14 12.09 29.54
C PHE A 72 -6.68 11.74 29.23
N GLU A 73 -6.16 10.68 29.85
CA GLU A 73 -4.76 10.27 29.69
C GLU A 73 -4.55 9.49 28.38
N ALA A 74 -5.60 8.80 27.92
CA ALA A 74 -5.56 8.07 26.67
C ALA A 74 -6.79 8.39 25.80
N PRO A 75 -6.73 9.50 25.04
CA PRO A 75 -7.78 9.83 24.10
C PRO A 75 -7.89 8.72 23.04
N PRO A 76 -9.11 8.43 22.54
CA PRO A 76 -9.34 7.41 21.51
C PRO A 76 -8.56 7.60 20.19
N ILE A 77 -7.89 8.74 20.03
CA ILE A 77 -7.12 9.13 18.85
C ILE A 77 -5.64 8.67 18.95
N GLN A 78 -5.13 8.41 20.15
CA GLN A 78 -3.69 8.18 20.39
C GLN A 78 -3.18 6.83 19.89
N ASP A 79 -4.02 5.79 19.94
CA ASP A 79 -3.66 4.40 19.59
C ASP A 79 -4.14 4.01 18.17
N LEU A 80 -4.53 4.98 17.33
CA LEU A 80 -4.99 4.73 15.97
C LEU A 80 -3.80 4.79 15.00
N ASP A 81 -3.39 3.64 14.47
CA ASP A 81 -2.40 3.56 13.38
C ASP A 81 -2.91 4.19 12.08
N LYS A 82 -4.23 4.38 11.96
CA LYS A 82 -4.90 4.93 10.77
C LYS A 82 -5.44 6.32 11.09
N PRO A 83 -5.28 7.29 10.17
CA PRO A 83 -5.81 8.63 10.36
C PRO A 83 -7.32 8.58 10.53
N THR A 84 -7.83 9.49 11.33
CA THR A 84 -9.27 9.64 11.55
C THR A 84 -9.97 10.09 10.26
N LEU A 85 -11.26 9.83 10.15
CA LEU A 85 -12.04 10.29 8.99
C LEU A 85 -12.02 11.81 8.85
N GLU A 86 -11.95 12.53 9.97
CA GLU A 86 -11.87 13.99 9.99
C GLU A 86 -10.52 14.49 9.44
N GLU A 87 -9.41 13.84 9.79
CA GLU A 87 -8.08 14.15 9.23
C GLU A 87 -8.04 13.84 7.73
N GLN A 88 -8.56 12.69 7.31
CA GLN A 88 -8.64 12.35 5.88
C GLN A 88 -9.50 13.36 5.11
N ALA A 89 -10.62 13.81 5.70
CA ALA A 89 -11.46 14.83 5.08
C ALA A 89 -10.73 16.18 5.00
N ALA A 90 -9.98 16.56 6.03
CA ALA A 90 -9.17 17.77 6.05
C ALA A 90 -8.05 17.73 4.99
N ASP A 91 -7.39 16.59 4.81
CA ASP A 91 -6.37 16.40 3.77
C ASP A 91 -6.96 16.55 2.37
N VAL A 92 -8.12 15.93 2.11
CA VAL A 92 -8.83 16.06 0.84
C VAL A 92 -9.27 17.50 0.59
N GLU A 93 -9.80 18.18 1.61
CA GLU A 93 -10.17 19.60 1.52
C GLU A 93 -8.95 20.46 1.17
N ALA A 94 -7.81 20.23 1.85
CA ALA A 94 -6.57 20.94 1.60
C ALA A 94 -6.05 20.70 0.17
N GLU A 95 -6.12 19.47 -0.32
CA GLU A 95 -5.70 19.13 -1.68
C GLU A 95 -6.60 19.79 -2.74
N VAL A 96 -7.91 19.76 -2.55
CA VAL A 96 -8.88 20.42 -3.44
C VAL A 96 -8.66 21.94 -3.44
N LYS A 97 -8.45 22.54 -2.27
CA LYS A 97 -8.18 23.97 -2.14
C LYS A 97 -6.87 24.38 -2.80
N ARG A 98 -5.83 23.55 -2.70
CA ARG A 98 -4.55 23.78 -3.38
C ARG A 98 -4.71 23.74 -4.90
N LYS A 99 -5.38 22.70 -5.43
CA LYS A 99 -5.68 22.59 -6.86
C LYS A 99 -6.53 23.76 -7.37
N ALA A 100 -7.55 24.17 -6.62
CA ALA A 100 -8.37 25.31 -6.97
C ALA A 100 -7.57 26.64 -6.97
N ALA A 101 -6.60 26.79 -6.07
CA ALA A 101 -5.71 27.95 -6.07
C ALA A 101 -4.74 27.93 -7.26
N GLU A 102 -4.15 26.77 -7.57
CA GLU A 102 -3.31 26.57 -8.77
C GLU A 102 -4.11 26.89 -10.06
N ASP A 103 -5.32 26.34 -10.18
CA ASP A 103 -6.22 26.60 -11.32
C ASP A 103 -6.67 28.07 -11.43
N ALA A 104 -6.74 28.80 -10.30
CA ALA A 104 -7.07 30.22 -10.28
C ALA A 104 -5.88 31.13 -10.62
N THR A 105 -4.65 30.68 -10.31
CA THR A 105 -3.43 31.39 -10.73
C THR A 105 -3.12 31.18 -12.21
N ASP A 106 -3.54 30.04 -12.75
CA ASP A 106 -3.57 29.83 -14.18
C ASP A 106 -4.69 30.71 -14.77
N ASP A 107 -4.33 31.86 -15.36
CA ASP A 107 -5.23 32.76 -16.14
C ASP A 107 -5.78 32.09 -17.43
N LYS A 108 -6.08 30.80 -17.36
CA LYS A 108 -6.84 30.04 -18.35
C LYS A 108 -8.28 30.53 -18.21
N GLY A 109 -8.62 31.58 -18.98
CA GLY A 109 -10.00 32.07 -19.10
C GLY A 109 -10.99 30.91 -19.20
N ILE A 110 -12.15 31.06 -18.56
CA ILE A 110 -13.18 30.01 -18.42
C ILE A 110 -13.41 29.35 -19.77
N ASP A 111 -12.92 28.12 -19.92
CA ASP A 111 -13.02 27.42 -21.20
C ASP A 111 -14.45 26.87 -21.35
N LEU A 112 -15.18 27.58 -22.18
CA LEU A 112 -16.56 27.34 -22.55
C LEU A 112 -16.79 25.92 -23.09
N PHE A 113 -15.78 25.26 -23.67
CA PHE A 113 -15.90 23.89 -24.17
C PHE A 113 -15.96 22.83 -23.05
N LYS A 114 -15.38 23.12 -21.89
CA LYS A 114 -15.40 22.20 -20.73
C LYS A 114 -16.69 22.34 -19.92
N LEU A 115 -17.31 23.51 -19.94
CA LEU A 115 -18.63 23.79 -19.33
C LEU A 115 -19.82 23.39 -20.21
N GLN A 116 -19.61 23.13 -21.49
CA GLN A 116 -20.67 22.65 -22.38
C GLN A 116 -21.22 21.28 -21.91
N PRO A 117 -22.55 21.07 -22.01
CA PRO A 117 -23.13 19.77 -21.70
C PRO A 117 -22.53 18.73 -22.65
N LYS A 118 -22.03 17.63 -22.07
CA LYS A 118 -21.44 16.54 -22.84
C LYS A 118 -22.51 15.75 -23.59
N LYS A 119 -22.10 15.03 -24.63
CA LYS A 119 -22.98 14.13 -25.40
C LYS A 119 -23.61 13.07 -24.47
N PRO A 120 -24.86 12.64 -24.66
CA PRO A 120 -25.49 11.62 -23.80
C PRO A 120 -24.67 10.34 -23.62
N ASN A 121 -24.00 9.87 -24.68
CA ASN A 121 -23.18 8.65 -24.66
C ASN A 121 -21.72 8.88 -24.24
N TRP A 122 -21.38 10.03 -23.66
CA TRP A 122 -20.00 10.35 -23.29
C TRP A 122 -19.43 9.40 -22.24
N ASP A 123 -20.25 8.96 -21.30
CA ASP A 123 -19.86 8.02 -20.25
C ASP A 123 -19.62 6.63 -20.83
N LEU A 124 -20.52 6.18 -21.72
CA LEU A 124 -20.34 4.93 -22.46
C LEU A 124 -19.02 4.95 -23.24
N LYS A 125 -18.71 6.06 -23.90
CA LYS A 125 -17.43 6.23 -24.60
C LYS A 125 -16.26 6.13 -23.64
N ARG A 126 -16.30 6.82 -22.50
CA ARG A 126 -15.23 6.79 -21.50
C ARG A 126 -14.97 5.39 -20.98
N ASP A 127 -16.01 4.63 -20.65
CA ASP A 127 -15.85 3.28 -20.11
C ASP A 127 -15.50 2.25 -21.18
N LEU A 128 -15.93 2.46 -22.42
CA LEU A 128 -15.47 1.68 -23.58
C LEU A 128 -13.98 1.95 -23.85
N ASP A 129 -13.55 3.21 -23.83
CA ASP A 129 -12.17 3.62 -24.11
C ASP A 129 -11.19 2.95 -23.10
N LYS A 130 -11.54 2.88 -21.80
CA LYS A 130 -10.74 2.14 -20.79
C LYS A 130 -10.59 0.65 -21.12
N LYS A 131 -11.64 0.01 -21.62
CA LYS A 131 -11.60 -1.42 -22.01
C LYS A 131 -10.79 -1.60 -23.29
N LEU A 132 -10.92 -0.66 -24.23
CA LEU A 132 -10.18 -0.65 -25.48
C LEU A 132 -8.69 -0.39 -25.25
N GLU A 133 -8.28 0.36 -24.24
CA GLU A 133 -6.86 0.63 -23.94
C GLU A 133 -6.02 -0.66 -23.88
N ILE A 134 -6.49 -1.67 -23.16
CA ILE A 134 -5.78 -2.96 -23.04
C ILE A 134 -5.83 -3.75 -24.36
N LEU A 135 -6.90 -3.59 -25.15
CA LEU A 135 -7.04 -4.24 -26.46
C LEU A 135 -6.17 -3.55 -27.53
N ASN A 136 -6.05 -2.24 -27.48
CA ASN A 136 -5.26 -1.42 -28.39
C ASN A 136 -3.78 -1.81 -28.27
N VAL A 137 -3.24 -1.94 -27.05
CA VAL A 137 -1.87 -2.44 -26.84
C VAL A 137 -1.65 -3.81 -27.49
N ARG A 138 -2.60 -4.73 -27.39
CA ARG A 138 -2.49 -6.05 -28.04
C ARG A 138 -2.60 -5.95 -29.55
N THR A 139 -3.50 -5.10 -30.04
CA THR A 139 -3.70 -4.84 -31.47
C THR A 139 -2.44 -4.23 -32.08
N ASP A 140 -1.84 -3.23 -31.44
CA ASP A 140 -0.61 -2.59 -31.89
C ASP A 140 0.56 -3.58 -31.91
N ASN A 141 0.68 -4.43 -30.88
CA ASN A 141 1.65 -5.51 -30.86
C ASN A 141 1.42 -6.54 -31.97
N ALA A 142 0.16 -6.88 -32.27
CA ALA A 142 -0.18 -7.79 -33.36
C ALA A 142 0.14 -7.16 -34.73
N ILE A 143 -0.16 -5.87 -34.91
CA ILE A 143 0.20 -5.10 -36.10
C ILE A 143 1.73 -5.08 -36.27
N ALA A 144 2.48 -4.80 -35.21
CA ALA A 144 3.94 -4.80 -35.24
C ALA A 144 4.52 -6.17 -35.63
N LYS A 145 3.96 -7.27 -35.12
CA LYS A 145 4.33 -8.64 -35.53
C LYS A 145 4.04 -8.89 -37.01
N LEU A 146 2.86 -8.52 -37.48
CA LEU A 146 2.44 -8.71 -38.87
C LEU A 146 3.34 -7.90 -39.83
N VAL A 147 3.67 -6.66 -39.47
CA VAL A 147 4.62 -5.83 -40.23
C VAL A 147 6.01 -6.48 -40.26
N ARG A 148 6.51 -6.97 -39.12
CA ARG A 148 7.81 -7.68 -39.07
C ARG A 148 7.82 -8.92 -39.95
N GLU A 149 6.76 -9.72 -39.92
CA GLU A 149 6.62 -10.91 -40.77
C GLU A 149 6.57 -10.54 -42.25
N ARG A 150 5.83 -9.48 -42.61
CA ARG A 150 5.78 -8.98 -44.00
C ARG A 150 7.16 -8.54 -44.50
N ILE A 151 7.89 -7.77 -43.69
CA ILE A 151 9.26 -7.32 -44.04
C ILE A 151 10.19 -8.53 -44.16
N ALA A 152 10.18 -9.46 -43.21
CA ALA A 152 11.02 -10.66 -43.25
C ALA A 152 10.69 -11.57 -44.46
N ASN A 153 9.42 -11.68 -44.84
CA ASN A 153 9.01 -12.44 -46.02
C ASN A 153 9.41 -11.74 -47.32
N ALA A 154 9.33 -10.41 -47.39
CA ALA A 154 9.85 -9.63 -48.52
C ALA A 154 11.37 -9.81 -48.66
N GLN A 155 12.12 -9.71 -47.56
CA GLN A 155 13.57 -9.98 -47.53
C GLN A 155 13.91 -11.40 -48.00
N LYS A 156 13.20 -12.42 -47.51
CA LYS A 156 13.40 -13.80 -47.96
C LYS A 156 13.09 -13.99 -49.44
N ALA A 157 12.08 -13.30 -49.96
CA ALA A 157 11.74 -13.35 -51.38
C ALA A 157 12.83 -12.68 -52.24
N GLU A 158 13.35 -11.54 -51.82
CA GLU A 158 14.48 -10.87 -52.48
C GLU A 158 15.75 -11.73 -52.45
N ILE A 159 16.15 -12.27 -51.29
CA ILE A 159 17.32 -13.15 -51.18
C ILE A 159 17.15 -14.39 -52.06
N LYS A 160 15.98 -15.02 -52.03
CA LYS A 160 15.69 -16.19 -52.89
C LYS A 160 15.71 -15.82 -54.39
N SER A 161 15.27 -14.62 -54.75
CA SER A 161 15.35 -14.13 -56.13
C SER A 161 16.78 -13.85 -56.59
N GLN A 162 17.66 -13.41 -55.67
CA GLN A 162 19.08 -13.21 -55.92
C GLN A 162 19.86 -14.53 -55.99
N GLU A 163 19.58 -15.50 -55.11
CA GLU A 163 20.20 -16.84 -55.14
C GLU A 163 19.75 -17.68 -56.34
N ALA A 164 18.54 -17.45 -56.86
CA ALA A 164 18.02 -18.14 -58.03
C ALA A 164 18.55 -17.61 -59.38
N GLY A 165 19.48 -16.64 -59.39
CA GLY A 165 20.18 -16.20 -60.59
C GLY A 165 19.26 -15.81 -61.74
N VAL A 166 18.46 -14.75 -61.57
CA VAL A 166 17.68 -14.19 -62.67
C VAL A 166 18.31 -12.87 -63.09
N GLU A 167 19.01 -12.92 -64.22
CA GLU A 167 19.25 -11.75 -65.07
C GLU A 167 17.90 -11.18 -65.54
N GLY A 168 17.65 -9.91 -65.22
CA GLY A 168 16.69 -9.06 -65.91
C GLY A 168 15.34 -8.88 -65.24
N ALA A 169 15.11 -7.68 -64.70
CA ALA A 169 13.97 -6.82 -65.07
C ALA A 169 13.97 -5.55 -64.21
N GLU A 170 14.28 -4.46 -64.88
CA GLU A 170 14.07 -3.06 -64.52
C GLU A 170 12.58 -2.81 -64.17
N GLY A 171 12.31 -2.24 -62.99
CA GLY A 171 10.94 -1.98 -62.54
C GLY A 171 10.86 -1.21 -61.22
N ASP A 172 10.97 0.12 -61.32
CA ASP A 172 10.43 1.14 -60.40
C ASP A 172 10.68 0.94 -58.88
N ALA A 173 11.92 1.18 -58.46
CA ALA A 173 12.32 1.29 -57.06
C ALA A 173 12.10 2.73 -56.54
N THR A 174 10.85 3.17 -56.46
CA THR A 174 10.46 4.40 -55.75
C THR A 174 9.79 4.06 -54.43
N GLY A 175 10.57 3.52 -53.50
CA GLY A 175 10.05 3.12 -52.20
C GLY A 175 11.15 2.99 -51.15
N ILE A 176 11.79 4.13 -50.84
CA ILE A 176 12.55 4.43 -49.61
C ILE A 176 13.01 3.17 -48.87
N ASP A 177 14.30 2.86 -48.99
CA ASP A 177 14.99 1.73 -48.35
C ASP A 177 14.91 1.82 -46.82
N GLY A 178 13.76 1.46 -46.24
CA GLY A 178 13.61 1.26 -44.80
C GLY A 178 14.55 0.16 -44.30
N ILE A 179 14.99 -0.72 -45.20
CA ILE A 179 15.95 -1.79 -44.97
C ILE A 179 17.36 -1.20 -44.78
N ALA A 180 17.81 -0.29 -45.65
CA ALA A 180 19.09 0.41 -45.48
C ALA A 180 19.11 1.30 -44.23
N LEU A 181 17.96 1.85 -43.84
CA LEU A 181 17.84 2.63 -42.61
C LEU A 181 17.99 1.74 -41.36
N VAL A 182 17.32 0.59 -41.31
CA VAL A 182 17.41 -0.34 -40.17
C VAL A 182 18.79 -0.97 -40.06
N GLU A 183 19.39 -1.35 -41.19
CA GLU A 183 20.75 -1.87 -41.21
C GLU A 183 21.77 -0.78 -40.82
N GLY A 184 21.60 0.45 -41.33
CA GLY A 184 22.42 1.59 -40.93
C GLY A 184 22.29 1.97 -39.46
N VAL A 185 21.11 1.79 -38.84
CA VAL A 185 20.95 1.98 -37.38
C VAL A 185 21.68 0.90 -36.59
N ARG A 186 21.60 -0.36 -37.03
CA ARG A 186 22.27 -1.49 -36.36
C ARG A 186 23.79 -1.44 -36.46
N VAL A 187 24.31 -0.93 -37.57
CA VAL A 187 25.73 -0.67 -37.76
C VAL A 187 26.19 0.48 -36.85
N ARG A 188 25.43 1.58 -36.81
CA ARG A 188 25.74 2.73 -35.93
C ARG A 188 25.75 2.36 -34.45
N GLU A 189 24.76 1.60 -33.99
CA GLU A 189 24.68 1.14 -32.59
C GLU A 189 25.89 0.26 -32.21
N ARG A 190 26.36 -0.57 -33.14
CA ARG A 190 27.56 -1.39 -32.95
C ARG A 190 28.85 -0.57 -32.95
N GLU A 191 28.95 0.44 -33.81
CA GLU A 191 30.10 1.35 -33.86
C GLU A 191 30.20 2.19 -32.58
N GLU A 192 29.07 2.72 -32.08
CA GLU A 192 28.99 3.48 -30.83
C GLU A 192 29.43 2.64 -29.61
N GLU A 193 28.99 1.38 -29.50
CA GLU A 193 29.44 0.47 -28.44
C GLU A 193 30.94 0.17 -28.50
N GLU A 194 31.51 0.03 -29.70
CA GLU A 194 32.95 -0.19 -29.88
C GLU A 194 33.78 1.07 -29.56
N GLU A 195 33.25 2.26 -29.85
CA GLU A 195 33.87 3.54 -29.48
C GLU A 195 33.85 3.76 -27.96
N GLU A 196 32.72 3.53 -27.28
CA GLU A 196 32.65 3.62 -25.82
C GLU A 196 33.64 2.67 -25.13
N ARG A 197 33.80 1.46 -25.68
CA ARG A 197 34.76 0.50 -25.14
C ARG A 197 36.20 0.98 -25.34
N ARG A 198 36.51 1.58 -26.49
CA ARG A 198 37.83 2.16 -26.77
C ARG A 198 38.11 3.37 -25.88
N GLU A 199 37.10 4.19 -25.59
CA GLU A 199 37.21 5.35 -24.70
C GLU A 199 37.49 4.91 -23.25
N ARG A 200 36.79 3.88 -22.75
CA ARG A 200 37.09 3.29 -21.43
C ARG A 200 38.49 2.68 -21.34
N GLU A 201 38.93 1.99 -22.39
CA GLU A 201 40.30 1.44 -22.45
C GLU A 201 41.35 2.56 -22.50
N ALA A 202 41.06 3.72 -23.12
CA ALA A 202 41.96 4.88 -23.15
C ALA A 202 42.05 5.59 -21.79
N ASP A 203 40.91 5.83 -21.13
CA ASP A 203 40.85 6.43 -19.80
C ASP A 203 41.58 5.60 -18.73
N GLU A 204 41.58 4.27 -18.86
CA GLU A 204 42.30 3.37 -17.95
C GLU A 204 43.83 3.36 -18.19
N THR A 205 44.28 3.77 -19.38
CA THR A 205 45.71 3.88 -19.72
C THR A 205 46.33 5.25 -19.42
N ASP A 206 45.51 6.27 -19.20
CA ASP A 206 45.94 7.66 -18.91
C ASP A 206 45.95 8.00 -17.39
N VAL A 207 45.76 7.01 -16.51
CA VAL A 207 45.89 7.11 -15.02
C VAL A 207 47.19 6.46 -14.54
#